data_AF-A0A967M0K4-F1
#
_entry.id   AF-A0A967M0K4-F1
#
_cell.length_a   1.000
_cell.length_b   1.000
_cell.length_c   1.000
_cell.angle_alpha   90.00
_cell.angle_beta   90.00
_cell.angle_gamma   90.00
#
_symmetry.space_group_name_H-M   'P 1'
#
loop_
_entity.id
_entity.type
_entity.pdbx_description
1 polymer ?
#
loop_
_entity_poly.entity_id
_entity_poly.type
_entity_poly.pdbx_seq_one_letter_code
_entity_poly.pdbx_strand_id
1 'polypeptide(L)'
;AITLLVYLILMPILVFFFLKDKQSILQWIESYLPYERGLSIRVWRDVNAQIANYVRGKFVEILIIWSASAVTFLLLGLNYALLLGLLVGVSVLIPYVGAAVV
;
A
#
# COMPACT_ATOMS: atom_id res chain seq x y z
N ALA A 1 1.91 -5.96 -45.09
CA ALA A 1 2.83 -6.99 -45.65
C ALA A 1 4.25 -6.86 -45.09
N ILE A 2 4.90 -5.69 -45.21
CA ILE A 2 6.30 -5.49 -44.79
C ILE A 2 6.50 -5.70 -43.28
N THR A 3 5.62 -5.18 -42.42
CA THR A 3 5.71 -5.36 -40.96
C THR A 3 5.69 -6.82 -40.52
N LEU A 4 4.86 -7.65 -41.17
CA LEU A 4 4.78 -9.09 -40.92
C LEU A 4 6.09 -9.80 -41.27
N LEU A 5 6.71 -9.39 -42.38
CA LEU A 5 7.97 -9.93 -42.86
C LEU A 5 9.14 -9.55 -41.93
N VAL A 6 9.13 -8.31 -41.42
CA VAL A 6 10.07 -7.85 -40.38
C VAL A 6 9.90 -8.66 -39.09
N TYR A 7 8.68 -8.86 -38.60
CA TYR A 7 8.46 -9.65 -37.40
C TYR A 7 8.84 -11.12 -37.57
N LEU A 8 8.57 -11.74 -38.71
CA LEU A 8 8.93 -13.12 -39.01
C LEU A 8 10.44 -13.38 -38.83
N ILE A 9 11.27 -12.39 -39.14
CA ILE A 9 12.72 -12.48 -39.01
C ILE A 9 13.18 -12.05 -37.62
N LEU A 10 12.65 -10.93 -37.11
CA LEU A 10 13.10 -10.33 -35.86
C LEU A 10 12.73 -11.16 -34.63
N MET A 11 11.51 -11.69 -34.56
CA MET A 11 11.04 -12.49 -33.43
C MET A 11 11.93 -13.71 -33.13
N PRO A 12 12.21 -14.62 -34.09
CA PRO A 12 13.02 -15.80 -33.80
C PRO A 12 14.46 -15.44 -33.42
N ILE A 13 15.01 -14.37 -34.00
CA ILE A 13 16.33 -13.85 -33.61
C ILE A 13 16.31 -13.40 -32.15
N LEU A 14 15.32 -12.58 -31.76
CA LEU A 14 15.19 -12.10 -30.38
C LEU A 14 14.98 -13.26 -29.39
N VAL A 15 14.12 -14.22 -29.72
CA VAL A 15 13.89 -15.40 -28.87
C VAL A 15 15.15 -16.22 -28.70
N PHE A 16 15.91 -16.44 -29.78
CA PHE A 16 17.18 -17.14 -29.71
C PHE A 16 18.16 -16.43 -28.76
N PHE A 17 18.33 -15.12 -28.89
CA PHE A 17 19.23 -14.35 -28.01
C PHE A 17 18.74 -14.34 -26.56
N PHE A 18 17.44 -14.16 -26.31
CA PHE A 18 16.90 -14.24 -24.94
C PHE A 18 17.06 -15.63 -24.32
N LEU A 19 16.95 -16.70 -25.11
CA LEU A 19 17.19 -18.06 -24.61
C LEU A 19 18.67 -18.34 -24.37
N LYS A 20 19.54 -17.89 -25.28
CA LYS A 20 20.99 -18.01 -25.16
C LYS A 20 21.52 -17.28 -23.92
N ASP A 21 21.08 -16.04 -23.71
CA ASP A 21 21.59 -15.15 -22.66
C ASP A 21 20.74 -15.22 -21.37
N LYS A 22 19.79 -16.19 -21.31
CA LYS A 22 18.85 -16.37 -20.20
C LYS A 22 19.53 -16.35 -18.84
N GLN A 23 20.65 -17.07 -18.68
CA GLN A 23 21.34 -17.15 -17.39
C GLN A 23 21.90 -15.80 -16.95
N SER A 24 22.57 -15.06 -17.84
CA SER A 24 23.10 -13.74 -17.54
C SER A 24 21.99 -12.73 -17.24
N ILE A 25 20.87 -12.79 -17.98
CA ILE A 25 19.69 -11.95 -17.72
C ILE A 25 19.10 -12.25 -16.34
N LEU A 26 18.92 -13.54 -16.01
CA LEU A 26 18.37 -13.93 -14.71
C LEU A 26 19.30 -13.54 -13.55
N GLN A 27 20.61 -13.74 -13.68
CA GLN A 27 21.59 -13.33 -12.68
C GLN A 27 21.61 -11.81 -12.48
N TRP A 28 21.50 -11.05 -13.58
CA TRP A 28 21.39 -9.60 -13.51
C TRP A 28 20.12 -9.18 -12.75
N ILE A 29 18.96 -9.78 -13.05
CA ILE A 29 17.71 -9.51 -12.30
C ILE A 29 17.85 -9.91 -10.82
N GLU A 30 18.42 -11.07 -10.53
CA GLU A 30 18.62 -11.57 -9.17
C GLU A 30 19.54 -10.68 -8.34
N SER A 31 20.50 -9.98 -8.96
CA SER A 31 21.37 -9.02 -8.27
C SER A 31 20.62 -7.81 -7.67
N TYR A 32 19.43 -7.50 -8.18
CA TYR A 32 18.55 -6.46 -7.61
C TYR A 32 17.63 -7.01 -6.50
N LEU A 33 17.51 -8.34 -6.37
CA LEU A 33 16.77 -8.93 -5.27
C LEU A 33 17.64 -8.96 -4.00
N PRO A 34 17.04 -8.76 -2.82
CA PRO A 34 17.77 -8.90 -1.58
C PRO A 34 18.35 -10.31 -1.45
N TYR A 35 19.67 -10.39 -1.25
CA TYR A 35 20.44 -11.62 -1.09
C TYR A 35 19.87 -12.49 0.05
N GLU A 36 19.47 -11.84 1.15
CA GLU A 36 18.89 -12.46 2.33
C GLU A 36 17.37 -12.61 2.24
N ARG A 37 16.90 -13.47 1.33
CA ARG A 37 15.45 -13.73 1.14
C ARG A 37 14.73 -14.07 2.46
N GLY A 38 15.41 -14.77 3.38
CA GLY A 38 14.87 -15.10 4.70
C GLY A 38 14.70 -13.91 5.65
N LEU A 39 15.51 -12.84 5.51
CA LEU A 39 15.31 -11.60 6.25
C LEU A 39 14.17 -10.79 5.65
N SER A 40 14.10 -10.66 4.32
CA SER A 40 13.01 -9.95 3.64
C SER A 40 11.64 -10.55 3.96
N ILE A 41 11.52 -11.88 3.98
CA ILE A 41 10.27 -12.56 4.37
C ILE A 41 9.91 -12.29 5.83
N ARG A 42 10.90 -12.29 6.74
CA ARG A 42 10.68 -11.97 8.16
C ARG A 42 10.21 -10.53 8.33
N VAL A 43 10.92 -9.57 7.74
CA VAL A 43 10.54 -8.15 7.75
C VAL A 43 9.15 -7.95 7.16
N TRP A 44 8.84 -8.59 6.03
CA TRP A 44 7.52 -8.51 5.41
C TRP A 44 6.42 -9.00 6.35
N ARG A 45 6.64 -10.12 7.03
CA ARG A 45 5.68 -10.67 8.00
C ARG A 45 5.49 -9.71 9.18
N ASP A 46 6.57 -9.12 9.68
CA ASP A 46 6.54 -8.20 10.81
C ASP A 46 5.81 -6.90 10.43
N VAL A 47 6.08 -6.34 9.24
CA VAL A 47 5.38 -5.18 8.68
C VAL A 47 3.89 -5.49 8.52
N ASN A 48 3.53 -6.65 7.95
CA ASN A 48 2.14 -7.05 7.79
C ASN A 48 1.41 -7.15 9.14
N ALA A 49 2.07 -7.69 10.18
CA ALA A 49 1.52 -7.74 11.53
C ALA A 49 1.35 -6.34 12.14
N GLN A 50 2.31 -5.44 11.93
CA GLN A 50 2.22 -4.06 12.39
C GLN A 50 1.11 -3.27 11.69
N ILE A 51 0.95 -3.43 10.37
CA ILE A 51 -0.15 -2.82 9.63
C ILE A 51 -1.50 -3.30 10.18
N ALA A 52 -1.64 -4.61 10.44
CA ALA A 52 -2.87 -5.15 11.02
C ALA A 52 -3.15 -4.56 12.41
N ASN A 53 -2.13 -4.43 13.26
CA ASN A 53 -2.26 -3.81 14.59
C ASN A 53 -2.58 -2.31 14.49
N TYR A 54 -1.96 -1.58 13.55
CA TYR A 54 -2.25 -0.18 13.28
C TYR A 54 -3.71 0.03 12.87
N VAL A 55 -4.22 -0.78 11.93
CA VAL A 55 -5.61 -0.70 11.48
C VAL A 55 -6.58 -0.99 12.62
N ARG A 56 -6.30 -2.00 13.46
CA ARG A 56 -7.10 -2.31 14.66
C ARG A 56 -7.10 -1.13 15.64
N GLY A 57 -5.93 -0.53 15.89
CA GLY A 57 -5.81 0.64 16.76
C GLY A 57 -6.58 1.85 16.21
N LYS A 58 -6.47 2.11 14.91
CA LYS A 58 -7.18 3.22 14.25
C LYS A 58 -8.68 3.07 14.32
N PHE A 59 -9.21 1.86 14.18
CA PHE A 59 -10.64 1.63 14.34
C PHE A 59 -11.14 2.02 15.74
N VAL A 60 -10.39 1.65 16.78
CA VAL A 60 -10.72 2.03 18.17
C VAL A 60 -10.62 3.54 18.37
N GLU A 61 -9.58 4.19 17.83
CA GLU A 61 -9.42 5.65 17.88
C GLU A 61 -10.60 6.39 17.25
N ILE A 62 -11.06 5.95 16.07
CA ILE A 62 -12.23 6.52 15.38
C ILE A 62 -13.49 6.41 16.25
N LEU A 63 -13.71 5.27 16.91
CA LEU A 63 -14.87 5.08 17.79
C LEU A 63 -14.81 5.97 19.03
N ILE A 64 -13.62 6.13 19.62
CA ILE A 64 -13.42 7.02 20.78
C ILE A 64 -13.73 8.46 20.37
N ILE A 65 -13.17 8.94 19.26
CA ILE A 65 -13.38 10.32 18.80
C ILE A 65 -14.83 10.55 18.40
N TRP A 66 -15.44 9.60 17.68
CA TRP A 66 -16.86 9.64 17.33
C TRP A 66 -17.74 9.81 18.56
N SER A 67 -17.58 8.94 19.56
CA SER A 67 -18.40 8.95 20.78
C SER A 67 -18.18 10.21 21.61
N ALA A 68 -16.92 10.62 21.81
CA ALA A 68 -16.59 11.84 22.54
C ALA A 68 -17.20 13.09 21.86
N SER A 69 -16.99 13.25 20.55
CA SER A 69 -17.56 14.37 19.80
C SER A 69 -19.09 14.34 19.76
N ALA A 70 -19.69 13.16 19.61
CA ALA A 70 -21.15 13.01 19.65
C ALA A 70 -21.74 13.46 20.99
N VAL A 71 -21.13 13.06 22.13
CA VAL A 71 -21.55 13.51 23.46
C VAL A 71 -21.41 15.03 23.58
N THR A 72 -20.28 15.60 23.15
CA THR A 72 -20.09 17.05 23.16
C THR A 72 -21.15 17.78 22.33
N PHE A 73 -21.46 17.31 21.12
CA PHE A 73 -22.44 17.95 20.25
C PHE A 73 -23.88 17.82 20.77
N LEU A 74 -24.21 16.72 21.44
CA LEU A 74 -25.49 16.56 22.14
C LEU A 74 -25.62 17.55 23.29
N LEU A 75 -24.57 17.74 24.09
CA LEU A 75 -24.55 18.71 25.19
C LEU A 75 -24.69 20.16 24.71
N LEU A 76 -24.15 20.46 23.53
CA LEU A 76 -24.28 21.77 22.89
C LEU A 76 -25.61 21.97 22.16
N GLY A 77 -26.48 20.95 22.10
CA GLY A 77 -27.79 21.04 21.45
C GLY A 77 -27.74 21.13 19.92
N LEU A 78 -26.68 20.61 19.27
CA LEU A 78 -26.59 20.63 17.81
C LEU A 78 -27.58 19.65 17.18
N ASN A 79 -28.25 20.12 16.12
CA ASN A 79 -28.94 19.21 15.20
C ASN A 79 -27.94 18.26 14.55
N TYR A 80 -28.33 17.00 14.37
CA TYR A 80 -27.48 15.96 13.76
C TYR A 80 -26.18 15.65 14.53
N ALA A 81 -26.13 15.87 15.85
CA ALA A 81 -24.96 15.63 16.69
C ALA A 81 -24.26 14.27 16.47
N LEU A 82 -25.03 13.18 16.34
CA LEU A 82 -24.48 11.84 16.07
C LEU A 82 -23.79 11.74 14.70
N LEU A 83 -24.39 12.35 13.67
CA LEU A 83 -23.85 12.38 12.31
C LEU A 83 -22.59 13.25 12.24
N LEU A 84 -22.62 14.43 12.88
CA LEU A 84 -21.47 15.32 12.95
C LEU A 84 -20.29 14.64 13.68
N GLY A 85 -20.56 13.99 14.81
CA GLY A 85 -19.54 13.22 15.52
C GLY A 85 -18.94 12.14 14.63
N LEU A 86 -19.77 11.45 13.81
CA LEU A 86 -19.30 10.37 12.95
C LEU A 86 -18.34 10.91 11.88
N LEU A 87 -18.68 12.05 11.28
CA LEU A 87 -17.81 12.73 10.31
C LEU A 87 -16.48 13.14 10.93
N VAL A 88 -16.49 13.62 12.18
CA VAL A 88 -15.26 13.96 12.92
C VAL A 88 -14.43 12.70 13.18
N GLY A 89 -15.03 11.62 13.68
CA GLY A 89 -14.34 10.34 13.89
C GLY A 89 -13.69 9.81 12.61
N VAL A 90 -14.43 9.83 11.49
CA VAL A 90 -13.92 9.37 10.18
C VAL A 90 -12.86 10.31 9.62
N SER A 91 -12.90 11.62 9.87
CA SER A 91 -11.90 12.56 9.35
C SER A 91 -10.47 12.27 9.80
N VAL A 92 -10.31 11.56 10.92
CA VAL A 92 -9.02 11.19 11.52
C VAL A 92 -8.31 10.08 10.72
N LEU A 93 -9.01 9.41 9.79
CA LEU A 93 -8.40 8.46 8.84
C LEU A 93 -7.43 9.15 7.89
N ILE A 94 -7.64 10.43 7.58
CA ILE A 94 -6.78 11.14 6.66
C ILE A 94 -5.72 11.87 7.47
N PRO A 95 -4.44 11.48 7.38
CA PRO A 95 -3.38 12.06 8.18
C PRO A 95 -3.00 13.44 7.62
N TYR A 96 -3.80 14.47 7.92
CA TYR A 96 -3.57 15.82 7.41
C TYR A 96 -2.51 16.60 8.21
N VAL A 97 -2.31 16.29 9.50
CA VAL A 97 -1.52 17.16 10.40
C VAL A 97 -0.15 16.58 10.76
N GLY A 98 0.01 15.25 10.83
CA GLY A 98 1.30 14.62 11.11
C GLY A 98 2.34 14.80 9.97
N ALA A 99 1.89 14.88 8.72
CA ALA A 99 2.75 15.11 7.56
C ALA A 99 3.06 16.59 7.31
N ALA A 100 2.28 17.51 7.89
CA ALA A 100 2.47 18.96 7.72
C ALA A 100 3.36 19.57 8.82
N VAL A 101 3.58 18.85 9.92
CA VAL A 101 4.33 19.31 11.10
C VAL A 101 5.73 18.66 11.19
N VAL A 102 6.01 17.62 10.38
CA VAL A 102 7.35 17.00 10.23
C VAL A 102 8.01 17.47 8.96
#